data_AF-A0A533UFF8-F1
#
_entry.id   AF-A0A533UFF8-F1
#
_cell.length_a   1.000
_cell.length_b   1.000
_cell.length_c   1.000
_cell.angle_alpha   90.00
_cell.angle_beta   90.00
_cell.angle_gamma   90.00
#
_symmetry.space_group_name_H-M   'P 1'
#
loop_
_entity.id
_entity.type
_entity.pdbx_description
1 polymer ?
#
loop_
_entity_poly.entity_id
_entity_poly.type
_entity_poly.pdbx_seq_one_letter_code
_entity_poly.pdbx_strand_id
1 'polypeptide(L)'
;MEKNQNIAEFLKQGITITYAVVIALSIQVSKDIFIPFYSIPANILNATVLFYGYFIIITSWTEYFFSMQKFQLQENFGVGRLVLDFGILFLFYYIIIAASQGNGKYLIPDVYMFVTPLIFLLFTLRDIFRIKGNANTSLPKYGNISKTFLFISIILSLSYVTETYATGFQSFGPLAFYRDLIFAYLTLVLIVIYRITRWRQINAAITA
;
A
#
# COMPACT_ATOMS: atom_id res chain seq x y z
N MET A 1 5.53 34.55 12.70
CA MET A 1 5.16 33.60 11.63
C MET A 1 6.24 32.56 11.32
N GLU A 2 7.50 32.70 11.79
CA GLU A 2 8.58 31.71 11.54
C GLU A 2 8.42 30.33 12.23
N LYS A 3 7.66 30.23 13.33
CA LYS A 3 7.59 28.99 14.13
C LYS A 3 6.88 27.82 13.42
N ASN A 4 5.97 28.10 12.48
CA ASN A 4 5.22 27.06 11.74
C ASN A 4 6.01 26.46 10.57
N GLN A 5 6.91 27.22 9.94
CA GLN A 5 7.72 26.73 8.82
C GLN A 5 8.70 25.63 9.25
N ASN A 6 9.35 25.80 10.40
CA ASN A 6 10.28 24.80 10.95
C ASN A 6 9.60 23.45 11.26
N ILE A 7 8.35 23.46 11.74
CA ILE A 7 7.62 22.23 12.05
C ILE A 7 7.23 21.50 10.75
N ALA A 8 6.72 22.22 9.74
CA ALA A 8 6.33 21.62 8.47
C ALA A 8 7.52 20.98 7.74
N GLU A 9 8.69 21.61 7.75
CA GLU A 9 9.92 21.07 7.16
C GLU A 9 10.44 19.85 7.92
N PHE A 10 10.44 19.89 9.26
CA PHE A 10 10.81 18.75 10.09
C PHE A 10 9.92 17.54 9.81
N LEU A 11 8.60 17.72 9.72
CA LEU A 11 7.67 16.64 9.42
C LEU A 11 7.87 16.06 8.01
N LYS A 12 8.13 16.91 7.02
CA LYS A 12 8.45 16.48 5.64
C LYS A 12 9.71 15.62 5.60
N GLN A 13 10.77 16.05 6.29
CA GLN A 13 12.02 15.30 6.38
C GLN A 13 11.81 13.97 7.13
N GLY A 14 11.08 13.98 8.25
CA GLY A 14 10.78 12.77 9.01
C GLY A 14 10.04 11.70 8.21
N ILE A 15 9.02 12.09 7.42
CA ILE A 15 8.33 11.17 6.51
C ILE A 15 9.29 10.61 5.46
N THR A 16 10.12 11.46 4.86
CA THR A 16 11.10 11.06 3.84
C THR A 16 12.10 10.05 4.37
N ILE A 17 12.65 10.29 5.56
CA ILE A 17 13.56 9.36 6.25
C ILE A 17 12.86 8.03 6.53
N THR A 18 11.61 8.07 6.99
CA THR A 18 10.84 6.85 7.29
C THR A 18 10.63 6.01 6.02
N TYR A 19 10.26 6.62 4.89
CA TYR A 19 10.21 5.92 3.60
C TYR A 19 11.55 5.28 3.24
N ALA A 20 12.66 5.99 3.41
CA ALA A 20 13.99 5.47 3.09
C ALA A 20 14.40 4.27 3.96
N VAL A 21 14.18 4.34 5.28
CA VAL A 21 14.45 3.24 6.22
C VAL A 21 13.66 2.00 5.82
N VAL A 22 12.39 2.21 5.51
CA VAL A 22 11.45 1.13 5.23
C VAL A 22 11.72 0.49 3.85
N ILE A 23 12.21 1.26 2.87
CA ILE A 23 12.76 0.73 1.60
C ILE A 23 14.09 -0.03 1.83
N ALA A 24 14.96 0.45 2.73
CA ALA A 24 16.20 -0.25 3.03
C ALA A 24 15.95 -1.62 3.68
N LEU A 25 14.97 -1.71 4.59
CA LEU A 25 14.55 -2.95 5.23
C LEU A 25 13.96 -3.94 4.22
N SER A 26 13.18 -3.49 3.23
CA SER A 26 12.70 -4.40 2.19
C SER A 26 13.85 -4.96 1.35
N ILE A 27 14.92 -4.19 1.10
CA ILE A 27 16.11 -4.66 0.36
C ILE A 27 16.83 -5.77 1.10
N GLN A 28 16.82 -5.74 2.43
CA GLN A 28 17.40 -6.83 3.21
C GLN A 28 16.61 -8.13 3.03
N VAL A 29 15.27 -8.06 3.08
CA VAL A 29 14.40 -9.24 2.91
C VAL A 29 14.41 -9.75 1.46
N SER A 30 14.55 -8.86 0.48
CA SER A 30 14.59 -9.23 -0.94
C SER A 30 15.80 -10.07 -1.31
N LYS A 31 16.93 -9.90 -0.60
CA LYS A 31 18.14 -10.71 -0.80
C LYS A 31 17.93 -12.19 -0.55
N ASP A 32 17.01 -12.58 0.32
CA ASP A 32 16.79 -13.99 0.66
C ASP A 32 15.72 -14.64 -0.23
N ILE A 33 14.89 -13.82 -0.89
CA ILE A 33 13.70 -14.27 -1.65
C ILE A 33 13.93 -14.18 -3.16
N PHE A 34 14.49 -13.08 -3.64
CA PHE A 34 14.73 -12.86 -5.08
C PHE A 34 16.15 -13.22 -5.52
N ILE A 35 17.09 -13.30 -4.58
CA ILE A 35 18.47 -13.66 -4.86
C ILE A 35 18.76 -14.96 -4.11
N PRO A 36 19.29 -15.99 -4.77
CA PRO A 36 19.51 -16.12 -6.22
C PRO A 36 18.20 -16.40 -7.00
N PHE A 37 18.10 -15.99 -8.27
CA PHE A 37 16.84 -16.08 -9.05
C PHE A 37 16.18 -17.47 -9.10
N TYR A 38 16.94 -18.55 -8.91
CA TYR A 38 16.40 -19.91 -8.85
C TYR A 38 15.59 -20.21 -7.58
N SER A 39 15.68 -19.37 -6.53
CA SER A 39 14.87 -19.48 -5.32
C SER A 39 13.45 -18.94 -5.51
N ILE A 40 13.19 -18.17 -6.58
CA ILE A 40 11.90 -17.52 -6.83
C ILE A 40 10.78 -18.54 -7.04
N PRO A 41 10.91 -19.59 -7.87
CA PRO A 41 9.85 -20.59 -8.01
C PRO A 41 9.53 -21.29 -6.69
N ALA A 42 10.56 -21.55 -5.86
CA ALA A 42 10.39 -22.17 -4.55
C ALA A 42 9.73 -21.25 -3.51
N ASN A 43 9.83 -19.92 -3.70
CA ASN A 43 9.30 -18.91 -2.80
C ASN A 43 8.28 -17.97 -3.48
N ILE A 44 7.57 -18.44 -4.50
CA ILE A 44 6.79 -17.58 -5.41
C ILE A 44 5.69 -16.80 -4.68
N LEU A 45 5.11 -17.38 -3.63
CA LEU A 45 4.12 -16.71 -2.78
C LEU A 45 4.75 -15.52 -2.03
N ASN A 46 5.85 -15.77 -1.33
CA ASN A 46 6.60 -14.74 -0.60
C ASN A 46 7.12 -13.66 -1.56
N ALA A 47 7.61 -14.06 -2.73
CA ALA A 47 8.08 -13.14 -3.77
C ALA A 47 6.94 -12.23 -4.28
N THR A 48 5.75 -12.78 -4.50
CA THR A 48 4.56 -12.03 -4.93
C THR A 48 4.15 -11.01 -3.87
N VAL A 49 4.07 -11.40 -2.60
CA VAL A 49 3.71 -10.51 -1.48
C VAL A 49 4.76 -9.42 -1.29
N LEU A 50 6.04 -9.76 -1.37
CA LEU A 50 7.12 -8.79 -1.28
C LEU A 50 7.07 -7.78 -2.43
N PHE A 51 6.82 -8.26 -3.66
CA PHE A 51 6.66 -7.40 -4.84
C PHE A 51 5.46 -6.47 -4.71
N TYR A 52 4.32 -6.98 -4.23
CA TYR A 52 3.15 -6.17 -3.89
C TYR A 52 3.51 -5.03 -2.94
N GLY A 53 4.22 -5.33 -1.85
CA GLY A 53 4.71 -4.32 -0.93
C GLY A 53 5.60 -3.29 -1.63
N TYR A 54 6.65 -3.75 -2.33
CA TYR A 54 7.61 -2.87 -3.02
C TYR A 54 6.92 -1.92 -3.98
N PHE A 55 6.00 -2.46 -4.77
CA PHE A 55 5.23 -1.68 -5.72
C PHE A 55 4.43 -0.59 -5.00
N ILE A 56 3.78 -0.90 -3.89
CA ILE A 56 3.05 0.10 -3.08
C ILE A 56 3.96 1.19 -2.57
N ILE A 57 5.09 0.85 -1.94
CA ILE A 57 5.93 1.86 -1.30
C ILE A 57 6.56 2.79 -2.33
N ILE A 58 7.08 2.25 -3.44
CA ILE A 58 7.72 3.05 -4.49
C ILE A 58 6.68 3.98 -5.13
N THR A 59 5.49 3.46 -5.44
CA THR A 59 4.42 4.28 -6.05
C THR A 59 3.84 5.31 -5.08
N SER A 60 3.66 4.96 -3.80
CA SER A 60 3.27 5.90 -2.73
C SER A 60 4.28 7.03 -2.56
N TRP A 61 5.57 6.69 -2.51
CA TRP A 61 6.66 7.64 -2.34
C TRP A 61 6.74 8.59 -3.53
N THR A 62 6.66 8.04 -4.75
CA THR A 62 6.62 8.81 -5.99
C THR A 62 5.44 9.78 -5.98
N GLU A 63 4.23 9.32 -5.67
CA GLU A 63 3.04 10.17 -5.59
C GLU A 63 3.16 11.26 -4.51
N TYR A 64 3.74 10.94 -3.35
CA TYR A 64 4.01 11.90 -2.29
C TYR A 64 4.96 13.00 -2.77
N PHE A 65 6.07 12.62 -3.38
CA PHE A 65 7.09 13.56 -3.86
C PHE A 65 6.54 14.48 -4.97
N PHE A 66 5.85 13.92 -5.97
CA PHE A 66 5.18 14.70 -7.01
C PHE A 66 4.13 15.64 -6.43
N SER A 67 3.34 15.17 -5.46
CA SER A 67 2.33 16.01 -4.81
C SER A 67 2.97 17.17 -4.03
N MET A 68 4.13 16.94 -3.42
CA MET A 68 4.82 17.93 -2.61
C MET A 68 5.51 19.00 -3.46
N GLN A 69 6.13 18.63 -4.58
CA GLN A 69 6.71 19.59 -5.52
C GLN A 69 5.65 20.46 -6.20
N LYS A 70 4.54 19.86 -6.62
CA LYS A 70 3.61 20.51 -7.54
C LYS A 70 2.53 21.35 -6.86
N PHE A 71 2.03 20.91 -5.71
CA PHE A 71 0.90 21.59 -5.07
C PHE A 71 1.32 22.62 -4.02
N GLN A 72 2.63 22.94 -3.89
CA GLN A 72 3.22 23.78 -2.82
C GLN A 72 2.36 23.70 -1.57
N LEU A 73 2.20 22.48 -1.04
CA LEU A 73 1.15 22.15 -0.06
C LEU A 73 1.18 23.18 1.07
N GLN A 74 0.31 24.17 0.93
CA GLN A 74 0.35 25.42 1.68
C GLN A 74 -0.08 25.07 3.10
N GLU A 75 0.92 25.02 3.98
CA GLU A 75 0.88 25.20 5.43
C GLU A 75 -0.02 24.32 6.30
N ASN A 76 -0.91 23.49 5.74
CA ASN A 76 -1.76 22.58 6.52
C ASN A 76 -1.33 21.12 6.33
N PHE A 77 -0.08 20.81 6.66
CA PHE A 77 0.31 19.47 7.10
C PHE A 77 -0.36 19.19 8.47
N GLY A 78 -1.67 18.98 8.45
CA GLY A 78 -2.41 18.62 9.66
C GLY A 78 -1.91 17.28 10.19
N VAL A 79 -1.84 17.15 11.52
CA VAL A 79 -1.44 15.92 12.23
C VAL A 79 -2.16 14.69 11.68
N GLY A 80 -3.44 14.82 11.30
CA GLY A 80 -4.22 13.73 10.72
C GLY A 80 -3.63 13.16 9.42
N ARG A 81 -3.07 13.98 8.52
CA ARG A 81 -2.42 13.47 7.30
C ARG A 81 -1.15 12.71 7.61
N LEU A 82 -0.37 13.21 8.56
CA LEU A 82 0.86 12.56 8.99
C LEU A 82 0.57 11.20 9.64
N VAL A 83 -0.47 11.11 10.49
CA VAL A 83 -0.91 9.85 11.09
C VAL A 83 -1.31 8.84 10.01
N LEU A 84 -2.00 9.27 8.95
CA LEU A 84 -2.35 8.39 7.84
C LEU A 84 -1.11 7.90 7.07
N ASP A 85 -0.13 8.78 6.82
CA ASP A 85 1.10 8.40 6.13
C ASP A 85 1.94 7.41 6.97
N PHE A 86 2.03 7.61 8.29
CA PHE A 86 2.64 6.64 9.19
C PHE A 86 1.87 5.31 9.26
N GLY A 87 0.53 5.36 9.26
CA GLY A 87 -0.30 4.16 9.20
C GLY A 87 -0.04 3.33 7.94
N ILE A 88 0.06 3.98 6.77
CA ILE A 88 0.38 3.31 5.51
C ILE A 88 1.79 2.70 5.55
N LEU A 89 2.78 3.44 6.07
CA LEU A 89 4.15 2.95 6.22
C LEU A 89 4.25 1.75 7.17
N PHE A 90 3.50 1.78 8.28
CA PHE A 90 3.39 0.67 9.21
C PHE A 90 2.81 -0.59 8.55
N LEU A 91 1.71 -0.45 7.81
CA LEU A 91 1.12 -1.57 7.06
C LEU A 91 2.06 -2.11 6.00
N PHE A 92 2.87 -1.25 5.36
CA PHE A 92 3.90 -1.73 4.44
C PHE A 92 5.04 -2.48 5.17
N TYR A 93 5.47 -2.01 6.33
CA TYR A 93 6.43 -2.75 7.15
C TYR A 93 5.90 -4.13 7.54
N TYR A 94 4.61 -4.24 7.87
CA TYR A 94 3.94 -5.53 8.08
C TYR A 94 4.04 -6.45 6.86
N ILE A 95 3.80 -5.93 5.65
CA ILE A 95 3.90 -6.71 4.40
C ILE A 95 5.32 -7.25 4.20
N ILE A 96 6.35 -6.46 4.49
CA ILE A 96 7.76 -6.91 4.40
C ILE A 96 7.99 -8.08 5.37
N ILE A 97 7.55 -7.94 6.62
CA ILE A 97 7.70 -9.00 7.63
C ILE A 97 6.94 -10.26 7.19
N ALA A 98 5.71 -10.10 6.70
CA ALA A 98 4.88 -11.20 6.21
C ALA A 98 5.53 -11.95 5.05
N ALA A 99 6.27 -11.26 4.17
CA ALA A 99 6.99 -11.92 3.10
C ALA A 99 8.26 -12.65 3.56
N SER A 100 8.82 -12.33 4.74
CA SER A 100 10.08 -12.92 5.20
C SER A 100 9.97 -14.43 5.47
N GLN A 101 11.02 -15.19 5.13
CA GLN A 101 11.02 -16.65 5.20
C GLN A 101 10.87 -17.21 6.63
N GLY A 102 11.24 -16.44 7.67
CA GLY A 102 11.20 -16.88 9.06
C GLY A 102 9.81 -16.84 9.72
N ASN A 103 8.92 -15.95 9.28
CA ASN A 103 7.63 -15.69 9.93
C ASN A 103 6.43 -15.67 8.98
N GLY A 104 6.64 -15.87 7.67
CA GLY A 104 5.63 -15.55 6.66
C GLY A 104 4.43 -16.49 6.54
N LYS A 105 4.54 -17.76 6.97
CA LYS A 105 3.48 -18.77 6.73
C LYS A 105 2.11 -18.39 7.31
N TYR A 106 2.07 -17.67 8.43
CA TYR A 106 0.82 -17.25 9.06
C TYR A 106 0.40 -15.82 8.70
N LEU A 107 1.36 -14.98 8.30
CA LEU A 107 1.15 -13.55 8.10
C LEU A 107 0.77 -13.21 6.65
N ILE A 108 1.10 -14.07 5.69
CA ILE A 108 0.73 -13.87 4.27
C ILE A 108 -0.80 -13.77 4.10
N PRO A 109 -1.62 -14.65 4.71
CA PRO A 109 -3.08 -14.51 4.73
C PRO A 109 -3.59 -13.15 5.19
N ASP A 110 -2.96 -12.59 6.22
CA ASP A 110 -3.37 -11.29 6.75
C ASP A 110 -3.16 -10.16 5.73
N VAL A 111 -2.22 -10.31 4.80
CA VAL A 111 -1.92 -9.27 3.81
C VAL A 111 -3.13 -8.98 2.92
N TYR A 112 -3.79 -10.00 2.41
CA TYR A 112 -4.96 -9.83 1.56
C TYR A 112 -6.28 -9.83 2.35
N MET A 113 -6.32 -10.44 3.54
CA MET A 113 -7.52 -10.41 4.40
C MET A 113 -7.71 -9.07 5.12
N PHE A 114 -6.65 -8.49 5.68
CA PHE A 114 -6.76 -7.31 6.54
C PHE A 114 -5.94 -6.12 6.03
N VAL A 115 -4.69 -6.35 5.67
CA VAL A 115 -3.76 -5.26 5.34
C VAL A 115 -4.17 -4.53 4.08
N THR A 116 -4.55 -5.25 3.03
CA THR A 116 -4.96 -4.66 1.74
C THR A 116 -6.19 -3.76 1.89
N PRO A 117 -7.31 -4.20 2.53
CA PRO A 117 -8.42 -3.31 2.84
C PRO A 117 -8.04 -2.11 3.70
N LEU A 118 -7.20 -2.29 4.72
CA LEU A 118 -6.74 -1.19 5.57
C LEU A 118 -5.93 -0.15 4.79
N ILE A 119 -5.06 -0.57 3.87
CA ILE A 119 -4.32 0.34 3.00
C ILE A 119 -5.29 1.18 2.14
N PHE A 120 -6.30 0.55 1.52
CA PHE A 120 -7.30 1.29 0.75
C PHE A 120 -8.18 2.19 1.61
N LEU A 121 -8.44 1.81 2.86
CA LEU A 121 -9.14 2.66 3.82
C LEU A 121 -8.32 3.92 4.13
N LEU A 122 -7.03 3.76 4.43
CA LEU A 122 -6.13 4.89 4.70
C LEU A 122 -5.97 5.80 3.47
N PHE A 123 -5.87 5.24 2.27
CA PHE A 123 -5.89 6.03 1.03
C PHE A 123 -7.21 6.79 0.85
N THR A 124 -8.35 6.16 1.13
CA THR A 124 -9.66 6.80 1.05
C THR A 124 -9.78 7.95 2.04
N LEU A 125 -9.36 7.73 3.29
CA LEU A 125 -9.33 8.78 4.31
C LEU A 125 -8.43 9.93 3.89
N ARG A 126 -7.22 9.62 3.38
CA ARG A 126 -6.27 10.62 2.89
C ARG A 126 -6.87 11.47 1.78
N ASP A 127 -7.60 10.87 0.85
CA ASP A 127 -8.27 11.59 -0.23
C ASP A 127 -9.42 12.47 0.29
N ILE A 128 -10.20 11.99 1.27
CA ILE A 128 -11.26 12.79 1.92
C ILE A 128 -10.67 14.02 2.61
N PHE A 129 -9.58 13.87 3.37
CA PHE A 129 -8.91 15.01 4.01
C PHE A 129 -8.36 15.99 2.98
N ARG A 130 -7.83 15.49 1.85
CA ARG A 130 -7.32 16.34 0.76
C ARG A 130 -8.44 17.14 0.06
N ILE A 131 -9.60 16.53 -0.15
CA ILE A 131 -10.77 17.21 -0.74
C ILE A 131 -11.30 18.30 0.19
N LYS A 132 -11.43 18.03 1.49
CA LYS A 132 -11.92 19.02 2.46
C LYS A 132 -11.02 20.26 2.58
N GLY A 133 -9.71 20.10 2.31
CA GLY A 133 -8.73 21.19 2.40
C GLY A 133 -8.56 22.02 1.12
N ASN A 134 -9.09 21.60 -0.03
CA ASN A 134 -8.86 22.26 -1.32
C ASN A 134 -10.18 22.39 -2.11
N ALA A 135 -10.58 23.62 -2.45
CA ALA A 135 -11.80 23.94 -3.20
C ALA A 135 -11.74 23.63 -4.72
N ASN A 136 -10.83 22.76 -5.17
CA ASN A 136 -10.61 22.47 -6.58
C ASN A 136 -11.51 21.33 -7.09
N THR A 137 -12.19 21.57 -8.21
CA THR A 137 -13.27 20.74 -8.78
C THR A 137 -12.84 19.38 -9.36
N SER A 138 -11.54 19.12 -9.53
CA SER A 138 -11.00 17.85 -10.04
C SER A 138 -10.76 16.77 -8.96
N LEU A 139 -10.69 17.16 -7.68
CA LEU A 139 -10.46 16.28 -6.52
C LEU A 139 -11.59 15.28 -6.19
N PRO A 140 -12.89 15.53 -6.45
CA PRO A 140 -13.96 14.57 -6.14
C PRO A 140 -13.82 13.24 -6.91
N LYS A 141 -13.27 13.27 -8.14
CA LYS A 141 -13.02 12.05 -8.94
C LYS A 141 -11.97 11.13 -8.27
N TYR A 142 -11.02 11.68 -7.53
CA TYR A 142 -9.99 10.92 -6.79
C TYR A 142 -10.59 10.10 -5.65
N GLY A 143 -11.45 10.73 -4.84
CA GLY A 143 -12.08 10.06 -3.70
C GLY A 143 -12.94 8.86 -4.12
N ASN A 144 -13.58 8.94 -5.30
CA ASN A 144 -14.40 7.85 -5.81
C ASN A 144 -13.56 6.64 -6.26
N ILE A 145 -12.34 6.83 -6.79
CA ILE A 145 -11.45 5.69 -7.09
C ILE A 145 -11.11 4.94 -5.81
N SER A 146 -10.57 5.62 -4.81
CA SER A 146 -10.11 4.95 -3.58
C SER A 146 -11.24 4.22 -2.87
N LYS A 147 -12.45 4.78 -2.86
CA LYS A 147 -13.66 4.10 -2.35
C LYS A 147 -14.01 2.83 -3.14
N THR A 148 -13.99 2.89 -4.47
CA THR A 148 -14.27 1.71 -5.30
C THR A 148 -13.26 0.60 -5.04
N PHE A 149 -11.98 0.93 -4.97
CA PHE A 149 -10.94 -0.08 -4.71
C PHE A 149 -10.96 -0.59 -3.26
N LEU A 150 -11.35 0.24 -2.28
CA LEU A 150 -11.66 -0.20 -0.93
C LEU A 150 -12.78 -1.24 -0.95
N PHE A 151 -13.89 -0.96 -1.63
CA PHE A 151 -15.01 -1.89 -1.74
C PHE A 151 -14.60 -3.22 -2.38
N ILE A 152 -13.85 -3.18 -3.50
CA ILE A 152 -13.32 -4.40 -4.15
C ILE A 152 -12.39 -5.17 -3.21
N SER A 153 -11.52 -4.48 -2.46
CA SER A 153 -10.61 -5.14 -1.50
C SER A 153 -11.36 -5.83 -0.36
N ILE A 154 -12.48 -5.26 0.10
CA ILE A 154 -13.35 -5.87 1.11
C ILE A 154 -14.01 -7.13 0.54
N ILE A 155 -14.51 -7.09 -0.70
CA ILE A 155 -15.07 -8.27 -1.36
C ILE A 155 -14.02 -9.37 -1.47
N LEU A 156 -12.79 -9.03 -1.86
CA LEU A 156 -11.69 -9.97 -1.98
C LEU A 156 -11.34 -10.62 -0.63
N SER A 157 -11.28 -9.81 0.44
CA SER A 157 -11.09 -10.30 1.81
C SER A 157 -12.21 -11.25 2.24
N LEU A 158 -13.48 -10.87 2.07
CA LEU A 158 -14.63 -11.71 2.39
C LEU A 158 -14.68 -13.00 1.56
N SER A 159 -14.26 -12.93 0.30
CA SER A 159 -14.15 -14.10 -0.58
C SER A 159 -13.10 -15.07 -0.07
N TYR A 160 -11.95 -14.58 0.40
CA TYR A 160 -10.94 -15.43 1.04
C TYR A 160 -11.49 -16.12 2.27
N VAL A 161 -12.13 -15.36 3.17
CA VAL A 161 -12.75 -15.91 4.38
C VAL A 161 -13.77 -17.00 4.03
N THR A 162 -14.67 -16.70 3.10
CA THR A 162 -15.72 -17.65 2.70
C THR A 162 -15.11 -18.93 2.12
N GLU A 163 -14.07 -18.83 1.30
CA GLU A 163 -13.36 -19.99 0.75
C GLU A 163 -12.70 -20.81 1.87
N THR A 164 -12.03 -20.15 2.83
CA THR A 164 -11.35 -20.84 3.94
C THR A 164 -12.33 -21.63 4.82
N TYR A 165 -13.54 -21.11 5.02
CA TYR A 165 -14.60 -21.81 5.74
C TYR A 165 -15.24 -22.92 4.89
N ALA A 166 -15.46 -22.69 3.60
CA ALA A 166 -16.09 -23.67 2.70
C ALA A 166 -15.22 -24.90 2.43
N THR A 167 -13.89 -24.72 2.37
CA THR A 167 -12.93 -25.81 2.11
C THR A 167 -12.52 -26.58 3.37
N GLY A 168 -13.02 -26.19 4.55
CA GLY A 168 -12.80 -26.92 5.79
C GLY A 168 -11.34 -26.97 6.21
N PHE A 169 -10.73 -25.82 6.55
CA PHE A 169 -9.51 -25.69 7.36
C PHE A 169 -8.36 -26.68 7.07
N GLN A 170 -8.13 -27.10 5.83
CA GLN A 170 -6.85 -27.70 5.46
C GLN A 170 -5.82 -26.57 5.35
N SER A 171 -5.38 -26.06 6.50
CA SER A 171 -4.37 -24.99 6.61
C SER A 171 -2.98 -25.42 6.14
N PHE A 172 -2.82 -26.69 5.77
CA PHE A 172 -1.57 -27.26 5.27
C PHE A 172 -1.86 -28.22 4.12
N GLY A 173 -1.25 -27.95 2.97
CA GLY A 173 -1.35 -28.77 1.77
C GLY A 173 -1.24 -27.94 0.49
N PRO A 174 -1.18 -28.60 -0.69
CA PRO A 174 -1.05 -27.93 -1.98
C PRO A 174 -2.19 -26.94 -2.24
N LEU A 175 -3.43 -27.31 -1.85
CA LEU A 175 -4.63 -26.49 -2.06
C LEU A 175 -4.56 -25.13 -1.33
N ALA A 176 -4.13 -25.10 -0.07
CA ALA A 176 -3.95 -23.86 0.68
C ALA A 176 -2.91 -22.94 0.02
N PHE A 177 -1.80 -23.53 -0.45
CA PHE A 177 -0.77 -22.78 -1.17
C PHE A 177 -1.32 -22.15 -2.47
N TYR A 178 -2.05 -22.91 -3.30
CA TYR A 178 -2.61 -22.37 -4.54
C TYR A 178 -3.64 -21.28 -4.28
N ARG A 179 -4.49 -21.44 -3.26
CA ARG A 179 -5.41 -20.41 -2.83
C ARG A 179 -4.66 -19.13 -2.46
N ASP A 180 -3.72 -19.22 -1.52
CA ASP A 180 -2.99 -18.06 -1.03
C ASP A 180 -2.22 -17.38 -2.18
N LEU A 181 -1.70 -18.16 -3.13
CA LEU A 181 -1.09 -17.66 -4.36
C LEU A 181 -2.08 -16.90 -5.25
N ILE A 182 -3.28 -17.43 -5.49
CA ILE A 182 -4.33 -16.76 -6.27
C ILE A 182 -4.69 -15.43 -5.61
N PHE A 183 -4.94 -15.40 -4.30
CA PHE A 183 -5.30 -14.18 -3.59
C PHE A 183 -4.15 -13.16 -3.53
N ALA A 184 -2.89 -13.62 -3.40
CA ALA A 184 -1.71 -12.76 -3.54
C ALA A 184 -1.60 -12.13 -4.93
N TYR A 185 -1.87 -12.89 -6.00
CA TYR A 185 -1.90 -12.33 -7.36
C TYR A 185 -3.06 -11.37 -7.58
N LEU A 186 -4.27 -11.69 -7.10
CA LEU A 186 -5.42 -10.82 -7.23
C LEU A 186 -5.21 -9.47 -6.51
N THR A 187 -4.61 -9.50 -5.32
CA THR A 187 -4.26 -8.27 -4.59
C THR A 187 -3.16 -7.47 -5.27
N LEU A 188 -2.15 -8.13 -5.83
CA LEU A 188 -1.13 -7.48 -6.67
C LEU A 188 -1.75 -6.79 -7.89
N VAL A 189 -2.62 -7.49 -8.62
CA VAL A 189 -3.30 -6.93 -9.79
C VAL A 189 -4.18 -5.75 -9.38
N LEU A 190 -4.94 -5.89 -8.29
CA LEU A 190 -5.81 -4.84 -7.76
C LEU A 190 -5.03 -3.55 -7.50
N ILE A 191 -3.87 -3.63 -6.84
CA ILE A 191 -3.07 -2.45 -6.55
C ILE A 191 -2.39 -1.87 -7.79
N VAL A 192 -1.94 -2.70 -8.73
CA VAL A 192 -1.36 -2.22 -9.99
C VAL A 192 -2.39 -1.42 -10.79
N ILE A 193 -3.60 -1.97 -10.96
CA ILE A 193 -4.69 -1.29 -11.65
C ILE A 193 -5.07 0.00 -10.92
N TYR A 194 -5.18 -0.03 -9.60
CA TYR A 194 -5.43 1.16 -8.79
C TYR A 194 -4.42 2.27 -9.06
N ARG A 195 -3.12 1.94 -9.00
CA ARG A 195 -2.04 2.92 -9.19
C ARG A 195 -2.01 3.50 -10.58
N ILE A 196 -2.16 2.66 -11.61
CA ILE A 196 -2.24 3.13 -13.01
C ILE A 196 -3.42 4.08 -13.18
N THR A 197 -4.59 3.71 -12.66
CA THR A 197 -5.81 4.51 -12.77
C THR A 197 -5.66 5.85 -12.05
N ARG A 198 -5.09 5.82 -10.83
CA ARG A 198 -4.79 7.01 -10.03
C ARG A 198 -3.78 7.92 -10.73
N TRP A 199 -2.70 7.37 -11.27
CA TRP A 199 -1.68 8.12 -12.01
C TRP A 199 -2.23 8.80 -13.26
N ARG A 200 -3.08 8.10 -14.03
CA ARG A 200 -3.76 8.67 -15.21
C ARG A 200 -4.63 9.86 -14.82
N GLN A 201 -5.36 9.79 -13.71
CA GLN A 201 -6.14 10.93 -13.23
C GLN A 201 -5.27 12.09 -12.73
N ILE A 202 -4.13 11.81 -12.11
CA ILE A 202 -3.13 12.83 -11.75
C ILE A 202 -2.69 13.58 -13.00
N ASN A 203 -2.30 12.87 -14.05
CA ASN A 203 -1.82 13.52 -15.27
C ASN A 203 -2.94 14.25 -16.01
N ALA A 204 -4.15 13.72 -16.05
CA ALA A 204 -5.29 14.39 -16.68
C ALA A 204 -5.67 15.71 -15.98
N ALA A 205 -5.61 15.74 -14.64
CA ALA A 205 -5.85 16.95 -13.86
C ALA A 205 -4.71 17.98 -13.97
N ILE A 206 -3.57 17.59 -14.54
CA ILE A 206 -2.40 18.44 -14.77
C ILE A 206 -2.47 19.12 -16.14
N THR A 207 -3.06 18.46 -17.13
CA THR A 207 -3.14 18.93 -18.52
C THR A 207 -4.40 19.72 -18.85
N ALA A 208 -5.40 19.69 -17.96
CA ALA A 208 -6.64 20.44 -18.07
C ALA A 208 -6.53 21.79 -17.35
#